data_AF-A0A2V2AQF7-F1
#
_entry.id   AF-A0A2V2AQF7-F1
#
_cell.length_a   1.000
_cell.length_b   1.000
_cell.length_c   1.000
_cell.angle_alpha   90.00
_cell.angle_beta   90.00
_cell.angle_gamma   90.00
#
_symmetry.space_group_name_H-M   'P 1'
#
loop_
_entity.id
_entity.type
_entity.pdbx_description
1 polymer ?
#
loop_
_entity_poly.entity_id
_entity_poly.type
_entity_poly.pdbx_seq_one_letter_code
_entity_poly.pdbx_strand_id
1 'polypeptide(L)'
;MTDRSFLFVLGSSRSDGNTEILARQAAEQLPAGTRKRWVNLAGSALPDFQDGRHEAEGWIPSEGEEALRLATLEATDVVIASPLYWYALSAHTKRYLDYWSGWLTVPGSDFKQRMAGRTLWGVTAMADHDESRAEGLVTGLHHTAAYMRMHFGGVLLGNGSRPGQVRDDERAMIRAKTFFAQDAPLARFP
;
A
#
# COMPACT_ATOMS: atom_id res chain seq x y z
N MET A 1 -15.92 -8.42 -17.22
CA MET A 1 -15.33 -7.76 -16.03
C MET A 1 -13.90 -8.27 -15.94
N THR A 2 -12.92 -7.37 -15.96
CA THR A 2 -11.52 -7.75 -15.75
C THR A 2 -11.39 -8.40 -14.36
N ASP A 3 -10.74 -9.57 -14.30
CA ASP A 3 -10.50 -10.28 -13.05
C ASP A 3 -9.54 -9.44 -12.18
N ARG A 4 -10.05 -8.88 -11.08
CA ARG A 4 -9.22 -8.06 -10.17
C ARG A 4 -8.35 -8.95 -9.30
N SER A 5 -7.10 -8.54 -9.11
CA SER A 5 -6.13 -9.18 -8.23
C SER A 5 -5.55 -8.15 -7.26
N PHE A 6 -5.61 -8.46 -5.97
CA PHE A 6 -5.18 -7.55 -4.92
C PHE A 6 -3.88 -8.02 -4.29
N LEU A 7 -2.93 -7.10 -4.16
CA LEU A 7 -1.76 -7.24 -3.29
C LEU A 7 -1.95 -6.36 -2.06
N PHE A 8 -2.07 -6.97 -0.89
CA PHE A 8 -2.07 -6.30 0.40
C PHE A 8 -0.64 -6.27 0.96
N VAL A 9 -0.07 -5.07 1.03
CA VAL A 9 1.28 -4.82 1.55
C VAL A 9 1.16 -4.33 2.99
N LEU A 10 1.42 -5.24 3.93
CA LEU A 10 1.37 -4.95 5.37
C LEU A 10 2.69 -4.30 5.83
N GLY A 11 2.59 -3.05 6.27
CA GLY A 11 3.73 -2.26 6.76
C GLY A 11 3.83 -2.14 8.27
N SER A 12 2.92 -2.75 9.04
CA SER A 12 3.00 -2.76 10.50
C SER A 12 4.20 -3.58 10.97
N SER A 13 4.90 -3.10 12.00
CA SER A 13 5.94 -3.88 12.69
C SER A 13 5.37 -4.99 13.58
N ARG A 14 4.07 -4.95 13.88
CA ARG A 14 3.36 -5.95 14.68
C ARG A 14 2.40 -6.73 13.78
N SER A 15 2.35 -8.05 13.97
CA SER A 15 1.24 -8.86 13.45
C SER A 15 -0.05 -8.50 14.17
N ASP A 16 -1.18 -8.68 13.48
CA ASP A 16 -2.53 -8.50 14.04
C ASP A 16 -2.78 -7.09 14.59
N GLY A 17 -2.07 -6.11 14.05
CA GLY A 17 -2.28 -4.70 14.36
C GLY A 17 -3.60 -4.18 13.80
N ASN A 18 -4.06 -3.05 14.34
CA ASN A 18 -5.32 -2.41 13.92
C ASN A 18 -5.41 -2.17 12.40
N THR A 19 -4.32 -1.73 11.77
CA THR A 19 -4.32 -1.54 10.31
C THR A 19 -4.51 -2.84 9.54
N GLU A 20 -3.86 -3.92 9.96
CA GLU A 20 -4.00 -5.23 9.31
C GLU A 20 -5.42 -5.78 9.49
N ILE A 21 -5.98 -5.66 10.70
CA ILE A 21 -7.35 -6.08 10.99
C ILE A 21 -8.33 -5.33 10.08
N LEU A 22 -8.21 -4.00 9.98
CA LEU A 22 -9.06 -3.19 9.13
C LEU A 22 -8.92 -3.57 7.64
N ALA A 23 -7.69 -3.82 7.18
CA ALA A 23 -7.45 -4.26 5.81
C ALA A 23 -8.09 -5.64 5.53
N ARG A 24 -8.01 -6.57 6.49
CA ARG A 24 -8.65 -7.89 6.39
C ARG A 24 -10.17 -7.77 6.36
N GLN A 25 -10.75 -6.94 7.21
CA GLN A 25 -12.20 -6.67 7.22
C GLN A 25 -12.70 -6.10 5.89
N ALA A 26 -11.95 -5.18 5.27
CA ALA A 26 -12.29 -4.69 3.93
C ALA A 26 -12.09 -5.76 2.83
N ALA A 27 -11.04 -6.58 2.94
CA ALA A 27 -10.74 -7.64 1.97
C ALA A 27 -11.75 -8.79 1.97
N GLU A 28 -12.47 -9.01 3.09
CA GLU A 28 -13.58 -9.96 3.21
C GLU A 28 -14.79 -9.57 2.35
N GLN A 29 -14.89 -8.29 1.97
CA GLN A 29 -16.01 -7.72 1.21
C GLN A 29 -15.79 -7.83 -0.30
N LEU A 30 -14.58 -8.23 -0.71
CA LEU A 30 -14.29 -8.50 -2.11
C LEU A 30 -15.11 -9.68 -2.62
N PRO A 31 -15.54 -9.68 -3.88
CA PRO A 31 -16.28 -10.79 -4.46
C PRO A 31 -15.60 -12.14 -4.25
N ALA A 32 -16.42 -13.18 -4.09
CA ALA A 32 -15.91 -14.54 -3.99
C ALA A 32 -15.02 -14.88 -5.20
N GLY A 33 -13.85 -15.48 -4.95
CA GLY A 33 -12.88 -15.83 -5.99
C GLY A 33 -11.91 -14.71 -6.38
N THR A 34 -12.08 -13.47 -5.90
CA THR A 34 -11.07 -12.40 -6.10
C THR A 34 -9.72 -12.84 -5.54
N ARG A 35 -8.68 -12.79 -6.37
CA ARG A 35 -7.31 -13.16 -5.98
C ARG A 35 -6.76 -12.16 -4.98
N LYS A 36 -6.26 -12.65 -3.85
CA LYS A 36 -5.71 -11.84 -2.75
C LYS A 36 -4.35 -12.39 -2.35
N ARG A 37 -3.30 -11.60 -2.51
CA ARG A 37 -1.95 -11.89 -2.02
C ARG A 37 -1.62 -10.96 -0.87
N TRP A 38 -1.04 -11.50 0.20
CA TRP A 38 -0.61 -10.73 1.36
C TRP A 38 0.91 -10.80 1.48
N VAL A 39 1.54 -9.64 1.68
CA VAL A 39 2.98 -9.54 1.92
C VAL A 39 3.19 -8.78 3.22
N ASN A 40 3.96 -9.37 4.13
CA ASN A 40 4.36 -8.72 5.38
C ASN A 40 5.79 -8.18 5.26
N LEU A 41 5.92 -6.85 5.24
CA LEU A 41 7.21 -6.18 5.11
C LEU A 41 8.08 -6.28 6.36
N ALA A 42 7.50 -6.45 7.56
CA ALA A 42 8.27 -6.60 8.79
C ALA A 42 8.98 -7.96 8.86
N GLY A 43 8.39 -9.01 8.26
CA GLY A 43 9.01 -10.32 8.10
C GLY A 43 9.88 -10.46 6.83
N SER A 44 9.91 -9.44 5.98
CA SER A 44 10.67 -9.47 4.73
C SER A 44 12.11 -9.00 4.99
N ALA A 45 13.10 -9.79 4.55
CA ALA A 45 14.52 -9.44 4.60
C ALA A 45 14.90 -8.42 3.51
N LEU A 46 14.12 -7.35 3.35
CA LEU A 46 14.47 -6.22 2.48
C LEU A 46 15.52 -5.37 3.20
N PRO A 47 16.76 -5.27 2.67
CA PRO A 47 17.76 -4.37 3.24
C PRO A 47 17.29 -2.92 3.10
N ASP A 48 17.95 -2.01 3.82
CA ASP A 48 17.66 -0.59 3.66
C ASP A 48 17.97 -0.16 2.22
N PHE A 49 17.02 0.58 1.63
CA PHE A 49 17.16 1.09 0.28
C PHE A 49 18.38 2.01 0.19
N GLN A 50 19.25 1.74 -0.80
CA GLN A 50 20.39 2.58 -1.14
C GLN A 50 20.11 3.27 -2.47
N ASP A 51 20.23 4.59 -2.50
CA ASP A 51 19.98 5.39 -3.70
C ASP A 51 21.17 5.38 -4.66
N GLY A 52 21.28 4.31 -5.45
CA GLY A 52 22.35 4.11 -6.42
C GLY A 52 22.13 4.79 -7.78
N ARG A 53 21.19 5.74 -7.91
CA ARG A 53 20.79 6.33 -9.23
C ARG A 53 21.93 7.01 -10.00
N HIS A 54 23.08 7.23 -9.35
CA HIS A 54 24.29 7.82 -9.93
C HIS A 54 25.56 6.97 -9.72
N GLU A 55 25.43 5.78 -9.14
CA GLU A 55 26.56 4.86 -8.97
C GLU A 55 26.57 3.89 -10.15
N ALA A 56 27.60 4.01 -10.99
CA ALA A 56 27.74 3.21 -12.19
C ALA A 56 28.04 1.75 -11.82
N GLU A 57 27.16 0.86 -12.30
CA GLU A 57 27.29 -0.61 -12.34
C GLU A 57 27.08 -1.37 -11.03
N GLY A 58 26.19 -2.38 -11.05
CA GLY A 58 26.21 -3.48 -10.07
C GLY A 58 24.97 -3.73 -9.20
N TRP A 59 23.85 -3.04 -9.43
CA TRP A 59 22.63 -3.34 -8.65
C TRP A 59 22.03 -4.69 -9.06
N ILE A 60 22.17 -5.68 -8.16
CA ILE A 60 21.60 -7.03 -8.30
C ILE A 60 20.48 -7.14 -7.25
N PRO A 61 19.20 -7.22 -7.67
CA PRO A 61 18.09 -7.42 -6.75
C PRO A 61 18.26 -8.71 -5.96
N SER A 62 17.97 -8.66 -4.66
CA SER A 62 17.84 -9.89 -3.87
C SER A 62 16.61 -10.68 -4.32
N GLU A 63 16.57 -12.00 -4.05
CA GLU A 63 15.41 -12.84 -4.38
C GLU A 63 14.11 -12.30 -3.76
N GLY A 64 14.17 -11.87 -2.50
CA GLY A 64 13.01 -11.29 -1.81
C GLY A 64 12.53 -9.98 -2.42
N GLU A 65 13.46 -9.16 -2.91
CA GLU A 65 13.14 -7.92 -3.60
C GLU A 65 12.48 -8.19 -4.97
N GLU A 66 13.03 -9.11 -5.75
CA GLU A 66 12.46 -9.49 -7.04
C GLU A 66 11.07 -10.12 -6.88
N ALA A 67 10.89 -11.00 -5.88
CA ALA A 67 9.59 -11.58 -5.57
C ALA A 67 8.56 -10.50 -5.20
N LEU A 68 8.97 -9.45 -4.49
CA LEU A 68 8.12 -8.31 -4.14
C LEU A 68 7.77 -7.45 -5.37
N ARG A 69 8.74 -7.20 -6.24
CA ARG A 69 8.55 -6.50 -7.50
C ARG A 69 7.55 -7.23 -8.39
N LEU A 70 7.71 -8.54 -8.56
CA LEU A 70 6.80 -9.38 -9.34
C LEU A 70 5.39 -9.40 -8.73
N ALA A 71 5.27 -9.58 -7.41
CA ALA A 71 3.97 -9.50 -6.74
C ALA A 71 3.25 -8.17 -6.99
N THR A 72 4.01 -7.06 -6.95
CA THR A 72 3.50 -5.71 -7.24
C THR A 72 3.02 -5.61 -8.70
N LEU A 73 3.82 -6.14 -9.63
CA LEU A 73 3.55 -6.16 -11.08
C LEU A 73 2.51 -7.19 -11.53
N GLU A 74 2.03 -8.08 -10.66
CA GLU A 74 0.93 -9.02 -10.95
C GLU A 74 -0.44 -8.50 -10.51
N ALA A 75 -0.49 -7.58 -9.54
CA ALA A 75 -1.73 -7.10 -8.94
C ALA A 75 -2.39 -5.97 -9.74
N THR A 76 -3.70 -6.05 -10.02
CA THR A 76 -4.44 -4.89 -10.55
C THR A 76 -4.63 -3.79 -9.50
N ASP A 77 -4.65 -4.19 -8.23
CA ASP A 77 -4.89 -3.34 -7.08
C ASP A 77 -3.78 -3.54 -6.03
N VAL A 78 -3.03 -2.49 -5.72
CA VAL A 78 -2.02 -2.50 -4.65
C VAL A 78 -2.57 -1.76 -3.44
N VAL A 79 -2.67 -2.45 -2.31
CA VAL A 79 -3.20 -1.91 -1.05
C VAL A 79 -2.04 -1.71 -0.08
N ILE A 80 -1.76 -0.45 0.24
CA ILE A 80 -0.78 -0.06 1.24
C ILE A 80 -1.45 -0.03 2.62
N ALA A 81 -1.21 -1.07 3.41
CA ALA A 81 -1.73 -1.19 4.77
C ALA A 81 -0.66 -0.74 5.76
N SER A 82 -0.66 0.55 6.11
CA SER A 82 0.37 1.18 6.96
C SER A 82 -0.28 1.91 8.15
N PRO A 83 0.14 1.66 9.41
CA PRO A 83 -0.28 2.49 10.53
C PRO A 83 0.22 3.93 10.38
N LEU A 84 -0.52 4.90 10.93
CA LEU A 84 -0.09 6.30 10.95
C LEU A 84 0.94 6.48 12.07
N TYR A 85 2.21 6.59 11.69
CA TYR A 85 3.30 6.88 12.63
C TYR A 85 3.92 8.22 12.29
N TRP A 86 3.99 9.11 13.27
CA TRP A 86 4.51 10.48 13.08
C TRP A 86 3.92 11.16 11.85
N TYR A 87 2.59 11.04 11.68
CA TYR A 87 1.82 11.65 10.59
C TYR A 87 2.23 11.18 9.17
N ALA A 88 2.89 10.02 9.08
CA ALA A 88 3.37 9.42 7.84
C ALA A 88 3.18 7.89 7.83
N LEU A 89 3.56 7.28 6.70
CA LEU A 89 3.64 5.83 6.54
C LEU A 89 4.70 5.23 7.47
N SER A 90 4.57 3.96 7.83
CA SER A 90 5.59 3.23 8.58
C SER A 90 6.91 3.15 7.80
N ALA A 91 8.02 2.98 8.54
CA ALA A 91 9.35 2.82 7.94
C ALA A 91 9.41 1.64 6.94
N HIS A 92 8.77 0.51 7.25
CA HIS A 92 8.69 -0.63 6.34
C HIS A 92 7.98 -0.27 5.03
N THR A 93 6.82 0.40 5.10
CA THR A 93 6.10 0.84 3.91
C THR A 93 6.92 1.85 3.11
N LYS A 94 7.56 2.82 3.78
CA LYS A 94 8.39 3.82 3.12
C LYS A 94 9.56 3.18 2.39
N ARG A 95 10.24 2.20 3.00
CA ARG A 95 11.29 1.40 2.35
C ARG A 95 10.77 0.69 1.09
N TYR A 96 9.60 0.05 1.15
CA TYR A 96 8.98 -0.56 -0.03
C TYR A 96 8.73 0.44 -1.17
N LEU A 97 8.23 1.65 -0.84
CA LEU A 97 8.06 2.72 -1.84
C LEU A 97 9.40 3.24 -2.37
N ASP A 98 10.45 3.26 -1.56
CA ASP A 98 11.79 3.64 -2.01
C ASP A 98 12.34 2.65 -3.05
N TYR A 99 12.06 1.35 -2.89
CA TYR A 99 12.39 0.35 -3.92
C TYR A 99 11.68 0.58 -5.26
N TRP A 100 10.51 1.25 -5.29
CA TRP A 100 9.92 1.65 -6.57
C TRP A 100 10.84 2.60 -7.33
N SER A 101 11.59 3.46 -6.63
CA SER A 101 12.62 4.31 -7.27
C SER A 101 13.70 3.48 -7.94
N GLY A 102 14.18 2.42 -7.28
CA GLY A 102 15.15 1.48 -7.86
C GLY A 102 14.58 0.76 -9.08
N TRP A 103 13.35 0.26 -8.99
CA TRP A 103 12.68 -0.43 -10.09
C TRP A 103 12.42 0.47 -11.29
N LEU A 104 12.23 1.77 -11.09
CA LEU A 104 12.09 2.75 -12.16
C LEU A 104 13.40 2.99 -12.93
N THR A 105 14.55 2.79 -12.29
CA THR A 105 15.86 3.15 -12.87
C THR A 105 16.62 1.97 -13.47
N VAL A 106 16.10 0.75 -13.35
CA VAL A 106 16.71 -0.42 -14.01
C VAL A 106 16.77 -0.20 -15.52
N PRO A 107 17.92 -0.46 -16.18
CA PRO A 107 18.00 -0.40 -17.64
C PRO A 107 16.92 -1.28 -18.30
N GLY A 108 16.13 -0.68 -19.19
CA GLY A 108 15.01 -1.36 -19.85
C GLY A 108 13.77 -1.57 -18.98
N SER A 109 13.67 -0.93 -17.81
CA SER A 109 12.50 -1.05 -16.94
C SER A 109 11.22 -0.59 -17.62
N ASP A 110 10.21 -1.45 -17.58
CA ASP A 110 8.82 -1.16 -17.94
C ASP A 110 7.93 -0.93 -16.71
N PHE A 111 8.52 -0.80 -15.50
CA PHE A 111 7.78 -0.78 -14.24
C PHE A 111 6.68 0.29 -14.22
N LYS A 112 7.01 1.53 -14.60
CA LYS A 112 6.03 2.63 -14.66
C LYS A 112 4.91 2.37 -15.67
N GLN A 113 5.24 1.80 -16.83
CA GLN A 113 4.29 1.52 -17.90
C GLN A 113 3.32 0.41 -17.46
N ARG A 114 3.83 -0.64 -16.81
CA ARG A 114 3.03 -1.74 -16.29
C ARG A 114 2.17 -1.34 -15.11
N MET A 115 2.63 -0.40 -14.27
CA MET A 115 1.87 0.13 -13.15
C MET A 115 0.78 1.12 -13.57
N ALA A 116 0.96 1.82 -14.69
CA ALA A 116 -0.03 2.76 -15.21
C ALA A 116 -1.40 2.08 -15.41
N GLY A 117 -2.46 2.76 -15.00
CA GLY A 117 -3.84 2.23 -15.06
C GLY A 117 -4.21 1.24 -13.94
N ARG A 118 -3.28 0.75 -13.12
CA ARG A 118 -3.60 0.00 -11.90
C ARG A 118 -4.13 0.92 -10.82
N THR A 119 -4.64 0.35 -9.72
CA THR A 119 -5.18 1.12 -8.61
C THR A 119 -4.31 1.03 -7.37
N LEU A 120 -4.02 2.18 -6.76
CA LEU A 120 -3.41 2.27 -5.44
C LEU A 120 -4.49 2.58 -4.39
N TRP A 121 -4.46 1.82 -3.29
CA TRP A 121 -5.34 2.00 -2.14
C TRP A 121 -4.51 2.17 -0.87
N GLY A 122 -5.04 2.92 0.11
CA GLY A 122 -4.49 2.96 1.47
C GLY A 122 -5.44 2.32 2.48
N VAL A 123 -4.87 1.70 3.51
CA VAL A 123 -5.59 1.35 4.75
C VAL A 123 -4.71 1.76 5.92
N THR A 124 -5.25 2.52 6.85
CA THR A 124 -4.48 3.11 7.95
C THR A 124 -5.30 3.15 9.23
N ALA A 125 -4.75 2.56 10.30
CA ALA A 125 -5.20 2.84 11.65
C ALA A 125 -4.35 3.95 12.30
N MET A 126 -5.00 4.82 13.06
CA MET A 126 -4.40 5.93 13.80
C MET A 126 -4.91 5.98 15.25
N ALA A 127 -4.13 6.58 16.14
CA ALA A 127 -4.53 6.73 17.55
C ALA A 127 -5.46 7.93 17.79
N ASP A 128 -5.34 8.97 16.95
CA ASP A 128 -6.15 10.18 17.03
C ASP A 128 -7.54 9.95 16.39
N HIS A 129 -8.57 10.58 16.95
CA HIS A 129 -9.94 10.53 16.41
C HIS A 129 -10.17 11.53 15.28
N ASP A 130 -9.34 12.57 15.19
CA ASP A 130 -9.37 13.55 14.11
C ASP A 130 -8.65 12.99 12.87
N GLU A 131 -9.43 12.43 11.93
CA GLU A 131 -8.93 11.84 10.69
C GLU A 131 -8.10 12.82 9.83
N SER A 132 -8.25 14.15 10.02
CA SER A 132 -7.43 15.15 9.31
C SER A 132 -5.93 15.02 9.60
N ARG A 133 -5.55 14.41 10.73
CA ARG A 133 -4.12 14.16 11.04
C ARG A 133 -3.46 13.17 10.08
N ALA A 134 -4.23 12.43 9.30
CA ALA A 134 -3.71 11.54 8.26
C ALA A 134 -3.53 12.24 6.90
N GLU A 135 -3.88 13.52 6.74
CA GLU A 135 -3.88 14.23 5.45
C GLU A 135 -2.52 14.16 4.72
N GLY A 136 -1.41 14.28 5.46
CA GLY A 136 -0.06 14.16 4.89
C GLY A 136 0.20 12.79 4.27
N LEU A 137 -0.21 11.71 4.95
CA LEU A 137 -0.13 10.34 4.44
C LEU A 137 -1.02 10.15 3.20
N VAL A 138 -2.27 10.62 3.27
CA VAL A 138 -3.23 10.53 2.16
C VAL A 138 -2.69 11.25 0.92
N THR A 139 -2.19 12.46 1.10
CA THR A 139 -1.57 13.27 0.04
C THR A 139 -0.35 12.58 -0.55
N GLY A 140 0.52 11.99 0.29
CA GLY A 140 1.68 11.23 -0.15
C GLY A 140 1.29 10.07 -1.07
N LEU A 141 0.32 9.24 -0.66
CA LEU A 141 -0.15 8.11 -1.49
C LEU A 141 -0.84 8.59 -2.78
N HIS A 142 -1.63 9.66 -2.73
CA HIS A 142 -2.25 10.23 -3.92
C HIS A 142 -1.19 10.72 -4.92
N HIS A 143 -0.15 11.43 -4.45
CA HIS A 143 0.96 11.85 -5.29
C HIS A 143 1.76 10.66 -5.85
N THR A 144 1.97 9.60 -5.07
CA THR A 144 2.57 8.35 -5.58
C THR A 144 1.75 7.77 -6.73
N ALA A 145 0.43 7.66 -6.57
CA ALA A 145 -0.46 7.17 -7.62
C ALA A 145 -0.43 8.06 -8.87
N ALA A 146 -0.51 9.39 -8.69
CA ALA A 146 -0.46 10.37 -9.77
C ALA A 146 0.86 10.28 -10.56
N TYR A 147 1.99 10.23 -9.86
CA TYR A 147 3.30 10.07 -10.46
C TYR A 147 3.39 8.80 -11.32
N MET A 148 2.84 7.68 -10.82
CA MET A 148 2.84 6.38 -11.49
C MET A 148 1.72 6.22 -12.54
N ARG A 149 0.89 7.24 -12.77
CA ARG A 149 -0.28 7.20 -13.66
C ARG A 149 -1.28 6.09 -13.27
N MET A 150 -1.44 5.86 -11.97
CA MET A 150 -2.37 4.93 -11.38
C MET A 150 -3.70 5.61 -11.02
N HIS A 151 -4.75 4.82 -10.88
CA HIS A 151 -5.96 5.23 -10.17
C HIS A 151 -5.67 5.29 -8.67
N PHE A 152 -6.38 6.16 -7.95
CA PHE A 152 -6.29 6.25 -6.49
C PHE A 152 -7.66 6.03 -5.87
N GLY A 153 -7.80 4.95 -5.12
CA GLY A 153 -9.05 4.56 -4.48
C GLY A 153 -9.28 5.16 -3.10
N GLY A 154 -8.41 6.08 -2.67
CA GLY A 154 -8.47 6.70 -1.35
C GLY A 154 -7.80 5.87 -0.26
N VAL A 155 -8.01 6.30 0.99
CA VAL A 155 -7.46 5.66 2.19
C VAL A 155 -8.61 5.31 3.14
N LEU A 156 -8.71 4.03 3.52
CA LEU A 156 -9.61 3.60 4.58
C LEU A 156 -8.96 3.90 5.94
N LEU A 157 -9.52 4.88 6.64
CA LEU A 157 -9.07 5.26 7.98
C LEU A 157 -9.85 4.50 9.06
N GLY A 158 -9.17 4.19 10.16
CA GLY A 158 -9.81 3.73 11.39
C GLY A 158 -9.02 4.14 12.62
N ASN A 159 -9.69 4.18 13.77
CA ASN A 159 -9.09 4.54 15.04
C ASN A 159 -8.78 3.29 15.88
N GLY A 160 -7.62 3.27 16.52
CA GLY A 160 -7.30 2.24 17.52
C GLY A 160 -5.88 2.35 18.05
N SER A 161 -5.76 2.50 19.36
CA SER A 161 -4.47 2.60 20.07
C SER A 161 -4.01 1.25 20.63
N ARG A 162 -4.93 0.46 21.19
CA ARG A 162 -4.62 -0.89 21.70
C ARG A 162 -4.76 -1.93 20.57
N PRO A 163 -4.01 -3.04 20.61
CA PRO A 163 -4.17 -4.12 19.65
C PRO A 163 -5.63 -4.58 19.58
N GLY A 164 -6.18 -4.65 18.37
CA GLY A 164 -7.54 -5.10 18.12
C GLY A 164 -8.65 -4.06 18.27
N GLN A 165 -8.35 -2.88 18.83
CA GLN A 165 -9.35 -1.85 19.15
C GLN A 165 -10.07 -1.28 17.93
N VAL A 166 -9.49 -1.37 16.73
CA VAL A 166 -10.16 -0.88 15.52
C VAL A 166 -11.51 -1.54 15.26
N ARG A 167 -11.74 -2.74 15.80
CA ARG A 167 -13.03 -3.44 15.70
C ARG A 167 -14.17 -2.66 16.35
N ASP A 168 -13.85 -1.81 17.33
CA ASP A 168 -14.81 -0.96 18.03
C ASP A 168 -15.07 0.37 17.28
N ASP A 169 -14.28 0.69 16.24
CA ASP A 169 -14.55 1.83 15.36
C ASP A 169 -15.63 1.44 14.33
N GLU A 170 -16.89 1.59 14.74
CA GLU A 170 -18.05 1.29 13.91
C GLU A 170 -18.04 2.03 12.56
N ARG A 171 -17.54 3.28 12.54
CA ARG A 171 -17.47 4.07 11.30
C ARG A 171 -16.49 3.45 10.32
N ALA A 172 -15.30 3.06 10.79
CA ALA A 172 -14.32 2.37 9.98
C ALA A 172 -14.84 1.01 9.49
N MET A 173 -15.48 0.23 10.37
CA MET A 173 -16.07 -1.07 10.02
C MET A 173 -17.19 -0.95 8.98
N ILE A 174 -18.02 0.10 9.04
CA ILE A 174 -19.05 0.37 8.02
C ILE A 174 -18.39 0.75 6.70
N ARG A 175 -17.42 1.68 6.69
CA ARG A 175 -16.72 2.09 5.45
C ARG A 175 -15.96 0.92 4.81
N ALA A 176 -15.40 0.02 5.61
CA ALA A 176 -14.70 -1.17 5.13
C ALA A 176 -15.57 -2.04 4.22
N LYS A 177 -16.89 -2.10 4.46
CA LYS A 177 -17.87 -2.89 3.68
C LYS A 177 -17.89 -2.56 2.19
N THR A 178 -17.67 -1.29 1.85
CA THR A 178 -17.79 -0.80 0.48
C THR A 178 -16.48 -0.26 -0.09
N PHE A 179 -15.42 -0.22 0.72
CA PHE A 179 -14.19 0.50 0.40
C PHE A 179 -13.55 0.06 -0.93
N PHE A 180 -13.46 -1.22 -1.24
CA PHE A 180 -12.87 -1.68 -2.51
C PHE A 180 -13.86 -1.75 -3.68
N ALA A 181 -15.15 -1.50 -3.43
CA ALA A 181 -16.20 -1.49 -4.44
C ALA A 181 -16.46 -0.09 -5.03
N GLN A 182 -15.93 0.96 -4.39
CA GLN A 182 -16.06 2.32 -4.89
C GLN A 182 -15.21 2.55 -6.15
N ASP A 183 -15.58 3.57 -6.93
CA ASP A 183 -14.79 4.01 -8.07
C ASP A 183 -13.45 4.61 -7.62
N ALA A 184 -12.39 4.26 -8.34
CA ALA A 184 -11.07 4.84 -8.14
C ALA A 184 -10.73 5.71 -9.36
N PRO A 185 -10.82 7.05 -9.28
CA PRO A 185 -10.48 7.92 -10.38
C PRO A 185 -8.98 7.90 -10.67
N LEU A 186 -8.62 8.27 -11.90
CA LEU A 186 -7.21 8.39 -12.30
C LEU A 186 -6.57 9.55 -11.53
N ALA A 187 -5.50 9.26 -10.79
CA ALA A 187 -4.85 10.27 -9.96
C ALA A 187 -4.17 11.34 -10.81
N ARG A 188 -4.21 12.58 -10.32
CA ARG A 188 -3.60 13.77 -10.93
C ARG A 188 -2.91 14.57 -9.82
N PHE A 189 -1.82 15.24 -10.15
CA PHE A 189 -1.32 16.26 -9.23
C PHE A 189 -2.37 17.39 -9.13
N PRO A 190 -2.56 17.98 -7.94
CA PRO A 190 -3.39 19.17 -7.78
C PRO A 190 -2.88 20.35 -8.61
#